data_AF-A0A106BV01-F1
#
_entry.id   AF-A0A106BV01-F1
#
_cell.length_a   1.000
_cell.length_b   1.000
_cell.length_c   1.000
_cell.angle_alpha   90.00
_cell.angle_beta   90.00
_cell.angle_gamma   90.00
#
_symmetry.space_group_name_H-M   'P 1'
#
loop_
_entity.id
_entity.type
_entity.pdbx_description
1 polymer ?
#
loop_
_entity_poly.entity_id
_entity_poly.type
_entity_poly.pdbx_seq_one_letter_code
_entity_poly.pdbx_strand_id
1 'polypeptide(L)'
;MKWSNLTRRAEVRHRPPYQTRHTYACWNLTARGNLAFIANQMGHSDYSMLVKVYGRWIDSESPRELGRIWQGMKKLVQIAPNLPQ
;
A
#
# COMPACT_ATOMS: atom_id res chain seq x y z
N MET A 1 -9.74 -17.93 -13.13
CA MET A 1 -11.09 -17.78 -12.54
C MET A 1 -11.12 -17.49 -11.03
N LYS A 2 -10.12 -17.88 -10.21
CA LYS A 2 -10.13 -17.58 -8.76
C LYS A 2 -10.11 -16.07 -8.44
N TRP A 3 -9.26 -15.30 -9.12
CA TRP A 3 -9.13 -13.86 -8.90
C TRP A 3 -10.39 -13.07 -9.21
N SER A 4 -11.00 -13.31 -10.38
CA SER A 4 -12.22 -12.61 -10.79
C SER A 4 -13.40 -12.87 -9.85
N ASN A 5 -13.47 -14.06 -9.24
CA ASN A 5 -14.45 -14.38 -8.22
C ASN A 5 -14.17 -13.64 -6.91
N LEU A 6 -12.91 -13.52 -6.49
CA LEU A 6 -12.54 -12.75 -5.30
C LEU A 6 -12.87 -11.27 -5.47
N THR A 7 -12.51 -10.67 -6.61
CA THR A 7 -12.82 -9.25 -6.89
C THR A 7 -14.32 -8.99 -6.94
N ARG A 8 -15.10 -9.93 -7.51
CA ARG A 8 -16.57 -9.84 -7.56
C ARG A 8 -17.19 -9.92 -6.16
N ARG A 9 -16.71 -10.84 -5.31
CA ARG A 9 -17.20 -10.99 -3.92
C ARG A 9 -16.83 -9.80 -3.03
N ALA A 10 -15.71 -9.15 -3.31
CA ALA A 10 -15.29 -7.94 -2.62
C ALA A 10 -15.94 -6.66 -3.21
N GLU A 11 -16.83 -6.79 -4.21
CA GLU A 11 -17.55 -5.69 -4.85
C GLU A 11 -16.63 -4.61 -5.46
N VAL A 12 -15.40 -5.00 -5.82
CA VAL A 12 -14.42 -4.10 -6.42
C VAL A 12 -14.37 -4.33 -7.92
N ARG A 13 -14.15 -3.25 -8.68
CA ARG A 13 -13.89 -3.35 -10.13
C ARG A 13 -12.76 -4.35 -10.38
N HIS A 14 -12.98 -5.26 -11.33
CA HIS A 14 -11.96 -6.23 -11.72
C HIS A 14 -10.68 -5.50 -12.19
N ARG A 15 -9.56 -5.82 -11.56
CA ARG A 15 -8.20 -5.38 -11.94
C ARG A 15 -7.29 -6.59 -12.06
N PRO A 16 -6.17 -6.56 -12.80
CA PRO A 16 -5.19 -7.64 -12.75
C PRO A 16 -4.64 -7.85 -11.33
N PRO A 17 -4.35 -9.09 -10.88
CA PRO A 17 -3.79 -9.36 -9.54
C PRO A 17 -2.52 -8.57 -9.27
N TYR A 18 -1.67 -8.37 -10.28
CA TYR A 18 -0.43 -7.61 -10.13
C TYR A 18 -0.65 -6.17 -9.60
N GLN A 19 -1.79 -5.55 -9.88
CA GLN A 19 -2.08 -4.20 -9.40
C GLN A 19 -2.22 -4.11 -7.87
N THR A 20 -2.60 -5.21 -7.20
CA THR A 20 -2.68 -5.20 -5.73
C THR A 20 -1.32 -5.05 -5.07
N ARG A 21 -0.25 -5.52 -5.72
CA ARG A 21 1.14 -5.33 -5.27
C ARG A 21 1.50 -3.84 -5.25
N HIS A 22 1.08 -3.08 -6.25
CA HIS A 22 1.28 -1.63 -6.27
C HIS A 22 0.46 -0.93 -5.19
N THR A 23 -0.81 -1.32 -5.00
CA THR A 23 -1.63 -0.78 -3.91
C THR A 23 -0.97 -1.05 -2.55
N TYR A 24 -0.49 -2.27 -2.31
CA TYR A 24 0.23 -2.64 -1.10
C TYR A 24 1.47 -1.75 -0.88
N ALA A 25 2.33 -1.61 -1.89
CA ALA A 25 3.51 -0.74 -1.78
C ALA A 25 3.14 0.70 -1.42
N CYS A 26 2.17 1.31 -2.13
CA CYS A 26 1.74 2.69 -1.87
C CYS A 26 1.23 2.89 -0.44
N TRP A 27 0.40 1.97 0.08
CA TRP A 27 -0.11 2.07 1.46
C TRP A 27 1.01 2.00 2.50
N ASN A 28 1.98 1.09 2.32
CA ASN A 28 3.10 0.96 3.27
C ASN A 28 4.02 2.18 3.21
N LEU A 29 4.21 2.78 2.04
CA LEU A 29 5.00 4.00 1.88
C LEU A 29 4.35 5.19 2.58
N THR A 30 3.05 5.39 2.38
CA THR A 30 2.30 6.45 3.08
C THR A 30 2.30 6.25 4.60
N ALA A 31 2.37 4.99 5.05
CA ALA A 31 2.52 4.65 6.45
C ALA A 31 3.95 4.86 7.00
N ARG A 32 4.89 5.37 6.19
CA ARG A 32 6.33 5.47 6.50
C ARG A 32 6.98 4.14 6.84
N GLY A 33 6.48 3.05 6.25
CA GLY A 33 7.07 1.73 6.38
C GLY A 33 8.48 1.69 5.82
N ASN A 34 9.36 0.90 6.46
CA ASN A 34 10.74 0.74 6.03
C ASN A 34 10.79 0.14 4.60
N LEU A 35 11.43 0.83 3.66
CA LEU A 35 11.54 0.42 2.25
C LEU A 35 12.15 -0.97 2.06
N ALA A 36 13.17 -1.32 2.85
CA ALA A 36 13.81 -2.63 2.79
C ALA A 36 12.85 -3.74 3.27
N PHE A 37 12.05 -3.46 4.30
CA PHE A 37 11.02 -4.38 4.79
C PHE A 37 9.91 -4.60 3.75
N ILE A 38 9.42 -3.52 3.11
CA ILE A 38 8.41 -3.61 2.05
C ILE A 38 8.95 -4.38 0.83
N ALA A 39 10.19 -4.13 0.44
CA ALA A 39 10.84 -4.83 -0.67
C ALA A 39 10.93 -6.34 -0.40
N ASN A 40 11.35 -6.74 0.81
CA ASN A 40 11.38 -8.14 1.25
C ASN A 40 9.98 -8.77 1.22
N GLN A 41 8.95 -8.09 1.73
CA GLN A 41 7.57 -8.61 1.74
C GLN A 41 6.97 -8.78 0.34
N MET A 42 7.40 -7.98 -0.63
CA MET A 42 7.02 -8.16 -2.03
C MET A 42 7.87 -9.23 -2.75
N GLY A 43 8.87 -9.81 -2.09
CA GLY A 43 9.77 -10.80 -2.68
C GLY A 43 10.74 -10.19 -3.69
N HIS A 44 11.12 -8.92 -3.51
CA HIS A 44 12.24 -8.36 -4.26
C HIS A 44 13.56 -8.78 -3.63
N SER A 45 14.51 -9.21 -4.45
CA SER A 45 15.89 -9.50 -4.05
C SER A 45 16.72 -8.24 -3.79
N ASP A 46 16.26 -7.09 -4.27
CA ASP A 46 16.88 -5.78 -4.08
C ASP A 46 15.81 -4.67 -3.94
N TYR A 47 16.03 -3.72 -3.04
CA TYR A 47 15.16 -2.58 -2.77
C TYR A 47 15.47 -1.35 -3.65
N SER A 48 16.54 -1.39 -4.46
CA SER A 48 16.93 -0.32 -5.38
C SER A 48 15.79 0.14 -6.32
N MET A 49 14.93 -0.79 -6.75
CA MET A 49 13.76 -0.45 -7.58
C MET A 49 12.76 0.42 -6.81
N LEU A 50 12.48 0.08 -5.55
CA LEU A 50 11.56 0.87 -4.72
C LEU A 50 12.14 2.25 -4.41
N VAL A 51 13.44 2.36 -4.16
CA VAL A 51 14.11 3.66 -3.95
C VAL A 51 14.02 4.52 -5.20
N LYS A 52 14.26 3.96 -6.39
CA LYS A 52 14.16 4.72 -7.66
C LYS A 52 12.72 5.14 -7.97
N VAL A 53 11.74 4.26 -7.76
CA VAL A 53 10.34 4.52 -8.12
C VAL A 53 9.63 5.38 -7.08
N TYR A 54 9.90 5.16 -5.80
CA TYR A 54 9.17 5.79 -4.69
C TYR A 54 9.99 6.82 -3.91
N GLY A 55 11.32 6.78 -3.96
CA GLY A 55 12.16 7.78 -3.27
C GLY A 55 11.87 9.21 -3.75
N ARG A 56 11.60 9.39 -5.05
CA ARG A 56 11.21 10.69 -5.62
C ARG A 56 9.89 11.24 -5.05
N TRP A 57 8.99 10.35 -4.65
CA TRP A 57 7.68 10.74 -4.11
C TRP A 57 7.79 11.16 -2.65
N ILE A 58 8.65 10.51 -1.85
CA ILE A 58 8.93 10.86 -0.45
C ILE A 58 9.43 12.30 -0.33
N ASP A 59 10.32 12.74 -1.24
CA ASP A 59 10.83 14.12 -1.24
C ASP A 59 9.77 15.17 -1.62
N SER A 60 8.69 14.76 -2.30
CA SER A 60 7.58 15.63 -2.72
C SER A 60 6.36 15.57 -1.79
N GLU A 61 6.41 14.76 -0.73
CA GLU A 61 5.26 14.59 0.17
C GLU A 61 4.99 15.85 1.00
N SER A 62 3.77 16.40 0.86
CA SER A 62 3.30 17.46 1.74
C SER A 62 2.94 16.90 3.12
N PRO A 63 3.51 17.43 4.22
CA PRO A 63 3.16 17.02 5.58
C PRO A 63 1.65 17.12 5.90
N ARG A 64 0.95 18.02 5.21
CA ARG A 64 -0.49 18.25 5.36
C ARG A 64 -1.34 17.11 4.78
N GLU A 65 -0.96 16.60 3.62
CA GLU A 65 -1.67 15.49 2.96
C GLU A 65 -1.46 14.18 3.73
N LEU A 66 -0.24 13.97 4.28
CA LEU A 66 0.03 12.87 5.20
C LEU A 66 -0.91 12.91 6.41
N GLY A 67 -1.07 14.06 7.06
CA GLY A 67 -2.00 14.22 8.19
C GLY A 67 -3.44 13.84 7.84
N ARG A 68 -3.92 14.19 6.64
CA ARG A 68 -5.26 13.82 6.15
C ARG A 68 -5.40 12.32 5.92
N ILE A 69 -4.39 11.69 5.31
CA ILE A 69 -4.42 10.25 5.04
C ILE A 69 -4.41 9.46 6.36
N TRP A 70 -3.59 9.85 7.34
CA TRP A 70 -3.58 9.22 8.66
C TRP A 70 -4.91 9.37 9.41
N GLN A 71 -5.56 10.54 9.33
CA GLN A 71 -6.90 10.71 9.90
C GLN A 71 -7.95 9.84 9.20
N GLY A 72 -7.89 9.74 7.86
CA GLY A 72 -8.74 8.85 7.07
C GLY A 72 -8.51 7.37 7.40
N MET A 73 -7.26 6.94 7.52
CA MET A 73 -6.89 5.58 7.91
C MET A 73 -7.40 5.22 9.31
N LYS A 74 -7.28 6.12 10.30
CA LYS A 74 -7.86 5.90 11.64
C LYS A 74 -9.38 5.68 11.59
N LYS A 75 -10.07 6.37 10.69
CA LYS A 75 -11.51 6.19 10.47
C LYS A 75 -11.83 4.85 9.81
N LEU A 76 -10.97 4.35 8.93
CA LEU A 76 -11.10 3.04 8.28
C LEU A 76 -10.74 1.86 9.20
N VAL A 77 -9.81 2.04 10.15
CA VAL A 77 -9.45 1.02 11.16
C VAL A 77 -10.65 0.66 12.04
N GLN A 78 -11.59 1.59 12.28
CA GLN A 78 -12.85 1.27 12.96
C GLN A 78 -13.74 0.28 12.19
N ILE A 79 -13.51 0.10 10.88
CA ILE A 79 -14.25 -0.81 10.00
C ILE A 79 -13.53 -2.16 9.86
N ALA A 80 -12.21 -2.21 10.11
CA ALA A 80 -11.36 -3.39 9.99
C ALA A 80 -10.66 -3.67 11.34
N PRO A 81 -11.31 -4.39 12.27
CA PRO A 81 -10.96 -4.37 13.70
C PRO A 81 -9.62 -5.02 14.09
N ASN A 82 -8.89 -5.68 13.17
CA ASN A 82 -7.72 -6.48 13.51
C ASN A 82 -6.52 -6.21 12.59
N LEU A 83 -5.94 -5.01 12.68
CA LEU A 83 -4.57 -4.79 12.20
C LEU A 83 -3.62 -5.04 13.39
N PRO A 84 -2.67 -6.00 13.32
CA PRO A 84 -1.69 -6.18 14.37
C PRO A 84 -0.89 -4.89 14.53
N GLN A 85 -0.78 -4.44 15.79
CA GLN A 85 -0.01 -3.27 16.21
C GLN A 85 1.48 -3.49 15.98
#